data_AF-A0A146FWN1-F1
#
_entry.id   AF-A0A146FWN1-F1
#
_cell.length_a   1.000
_cell.length_b   1.000
_cell.length_c   1.000
_cell.angle_alpha   90.00
_cell.angle_beta   90.00
_cell.angle_gamma   90.00
#
_symmetry.space_group_name_H-M   'P 1'
#
loop_
_entity.id
_entity.type
_entity.pdbx_description
1 polymer ?
#
loop_
_entity_poly.entity_id
_entity_poly.type
_entity_poly.pdbx_seq_one_letter_code
_entity_poly.pdbx_strand_id
1 'polypeptide(L)'
;MNCLYEHYVFRLITQIRGALVSVIYDKTLELKYDEYTDSAALTLMSNDMDNIASGIQNAHEVWASPIEVGIALYLLQRQVAWAATVPAVLSIVVFCCTHLLSKSAPGRQKIWMQAVRERVAFASSYLDASVTIKMLDLQHHFSRMLQQLRIDELDRQSKFRHLMVKMNLLGKFSLSANILPD
;
A
#
# COMPACT_ATOMS: atom_id res chain seq x y z
N MET A 1 8.18 -18.30 15.10
CA MET A 1 6.83 -18.62 14.61
C MET A 1 6.49 -17.87 13.32
N ASN A 2 6.78 -16.57 13.21
CA ASN A 2 6.53 -15.80 11.98
C ASN A 2 7.27 -16.29 10.73
N CYS A 3 8.53 -16.74 10.83
CA CYS A 3 9.28 -17.14 9.63
C CYS A 3 8.64 -18.33 8.85
N LEU A 4 8.01 -19.27 9.56
CA LEU A 4 7.29 -20.38 8.93
C LEU A 4 5.99 -19.90 8.27
N TYR A 5 5.24 -19.03 8.95
CA TYR A 5 4.03 -18.43 8.41
C TYR A 5 4.32 -17.64 7.12
N GLU A 6 5.30 -16.74 7.18
CA GLU A 6 5.80 -16.00 6.01
C GLU A 6 6.20 -16.97 4.89
N HIS A 7 6.95 -18.02 5.22
CA HIS A 7 7.37 -19.01 4.23
C HIS A 7 6.19 -19.73 3.56
N TYR A 8 5.17 -20.14 4.31
CA TYR A 8 3.97 -20.76 3.74
C TYR A 8 3.19 -19.80 2.85
N VAL A 9 3.07 -18.55 3.28
CA VAL A 9 2.38 -17.50 2.52
C VAL A 9 3.13 -17.20 1.21
N PHE A 10 4.46 -17.02 1.26
CA PHE A 10 5.28 -16.83 0.07
C PHE A 10 5.23 -18.03 -0.87
N ARG A 11 5.22 -19.25 -0.32
CA ARG A 11 5.09 -20.49 -1.11
C ARG A 11 3.74 -20.55 -1.83
N LEU A 12 2.65 -20.18 -1.14
CA LEU A 12 1.31 -20.16 -1.71
C LEU A 12 1.20 -19.10 -2.83
N ILE A 13 1.76 -17.91 -2.62
CA ILE A 13 1.84 -16.87 -3.66
C ILE A 13 2.62 -17.36 -4.87
N THR A 14 3.76 -18.00 -4.65
CA THR A 14 4.60 -18.49 -5.75
C THR A 14 3.88 -19.59 -6.54
N GLN A 15 3.12 -20.46 -5.87
CA GLN A 15 2.32 -21.50 -6.53
C GLN A 15 1.16 -20.91 -7.35
N ILE A 16 0.44 -19.93 -6.80
CA ILE A 16 -0.62 -19.21 -7.53
C ILE A 16 -0.04 -18.54 -8.78
N ARG A 17 1.10 -17.85 -8.64
CA ARG A 17 1.78 -17.19 -9.76
C ARG A 17 2.21 -18.19 -10.82
N GLY A 18 2.82 -19.31 -10.43
CA GLY A 18 3.25 -20.36 -11.35
C GLY A 18 2.08 -21.01 -12.11
N ALA A 19 0.97 -21.30 -11.43
CA ALA A 19 -0.22 -21.88 -12.03
C ALA A 19 -0.89 -20.92 -13.02
N LEU A 20 -1.04 -19.65 -12.65
CA LEU A 20 -1.64 -18.64 -13.52
C LEU A 20 -0.76 -18.35 -14.75
N VAL A 21 0.56 -18.16 -14.59
CA VAL A 21 1.47 -17.96 -15.74
C VAL A 21 1.38 -19.13 -16.71
N SER A 22 1.31 -20.36 -16.20
CA SER A 22 1.14 -21.56 -17.03
C SER A 22 -0.15 -21.53 -17.86
N VAL A 23 -1.28 -21.17 -17.25
CA VAL A 23 -2.58 -21.09 -17.94
C VAL A 23 -2.61 -19.96 -18.97
N ILE A 24 -1.95 -18.84 -18.67
CA ILE A 24 -1.88 -17.68 -19.56
C ILE A 24 -1.04 -18.00 -20.78
N TYR A 25 0.12 -18.61 -20.58
CA TYR A 25 1.01 -18.98 -21.67
C TYR A 25 0.34 -19.96 -22.63
N ASP A 26 -0.43 -20.92 -22.09
CA ASP A 26 -1.23 -21.85 -22.87
C ASP A 26 -2.31 -21.12 -23.71
N LYS A 27 -2.97 -20.11 -23.11
CA LYS A 27 -4.00 -19.32 -23.80
C LYS A 27 -3.45 -18.34 -24.83
N THR A 28 -2.29 -17.76 -24.57
CA THR A 28 -1.54 -16.91 -25.51
C THR A 28 -1.08 -17.73 -26.72
N LEU A 29 -0.61 -18.98 -26.53
CA LEU A 29 -0.22 -19.86 -27.64
C LEU A 29 -1.39 -20.26 -28.55
N GLU A 30 -2.63 -20.31 -28.02
CA GLU A 30 -3.83 -20.56 -28.83
C GLU A 30 -4.30 -19.34 -29.64
N LEU A 31 -3.93 -18.11 -29.24
CA LEU A 31 -4.33 -16.87 -29.91
C LEU A 31 -3.25 -16.44 -30.93
N LYS A 32 -3.62 -16.40 -32.22
CA LYS A 32 -2.70 -16.08 -33.32
C LYS A 32 -2.08 -14.66 -33.19
N TYR A 33 -0.76 -14.63 -33.42
CA TYR A 33 0.24 -13.55 -33.25
C TYR A 33 -0.15 -12.09 -33.60
N ASP A 34 -0.07 -11.23 -32.59
CA ASP A 34 0.37 -9.83 -32.69
C ASP A 34 1.31 -9.54 -31.50
N GLU A 35 2.62 -9.55 -31.75
CA GLU A 35 3.69 -9.64 -30.73
C GLU A 35 3.72 -8.45 -29.75
N TYR A 36 3.31 -7.27 -30.19
CA TYR A 36 3.23 -6.07 -29.36
C TYR A 36 2.01 -6.08 -28.42
N THR A 37 0.86 -6.54 -28.93
CA THR A 37 -0.37 -6.70 -28.14
C THR A 37 -0.18 -7.78 -27.08
N ASP A 38 0.50 -8.87 -27.42
CA ASP A 38 0.73 -9.99 -26.52
C ASP A 38 1.66 -9.61 -25.34
N SER A 39 2.78 -8.92 -25.61
CA SER A 39 3.68 -8.46 -24.54
C SER A 39 3.01 -7.47 -23.57
N ALA A 40 2.19 -6.55 -24.11
CA ALA A 40 1.42 -5.60 -23.30
C ALA A 40 0.30 -6.30 -22.50
N ALA A 41 -0.41 -7.26 -23.11
CA ALA A 41 -1.43 -8.07 -22.45
C ALA A 41 -0.84 -8.94 -21.33
N LEU A 42 0.30 -9.58 -21.56
CA LEU A 42 1.04 -10.34 -20.55
C LEU A 42 1.47 -9.47 -19.37
N THR A 43 1.91 -8.24 -19.64
CA THR A 43 2.31 -7.30 -18.58
C THR A 43 1.12 -6.84 -17.74
N LEU A 44 0.00 -6.48 -18.38
CA LEU A 44 -1.24 -6.12 -17.70
C LEU A 44 -1.78 -7.30 -16.87
N MET A 45 -1.74 -8.51 -17.43
CA MET A 45 -2.20 -9.71 -16.76
C MET A 45 -1.31 -10.10 -15.57
N SER A 46 0.01 -9.98 -15.72
CA SER A 46 0.97 -10.18 -14.62
C SER A 46 0.75 -9.19 -13.47
N ASN A 47 0.47 -7.93 -13.80
CA ASN A 47 0.11 -6.92 -12.81
C ASN A 47 -1.23 -7.23 -12.11
N ASP A 48 -2.23 -7.73 -12.85
CA ASP A 48 -3.50 -8.17 -12.25
C ASP A 48 -3.32 -9.40 -11.35
N MET A 49 -2.43 -10.33 -11.70
CA MET A 49 -2.07 -11.47 -10.87
C MET A 49 -1.39 -11.06 -9.57
N ASP A 50 -0.44 -10.14 -9.64
CA ASP A 50 0.25 -9.63 -8.44
C ASP A 50 -0.75 -8.90 -7.52
N ASN A 51 -1.73 -8.19 -8.10
CA ASN A 51 -2.83 -7.58 -7.35
C ASN A 51 -3.77 -8.63 -6.71
N ILE A 52 -4.09 -9.74 -7.40
CA ILE A 52 -4.93 -10.82 -6.86
C ILE A 52 -4.20 -11.56 -5.75
N ALA A 53 -2.91 -11.88 -5.93
CA ALA A 53 -2.10 -12.55 -4.92
C ALA A 53 -1.96 -11.68 -3.66
N SER A 54 -1.70 -10.38 -3.84
CA SER A 54 -1.73 -9.41 -2.74
C SER A 54 -3.13 -9.32 -2.11
N GLY A 55 -4.20 -9.37 -2.92
CA GLY A 55 -5.58 -9.39 -2.45
C GLY A 55 -5.91 -10.58 -1.57
N ILE A 56 -5.41 -11.78 -1.90
CA ILE A 56 -5.60 -13.00 -1.11
C ILE A 56 -4.84 -12.92 0.22
N GLN A 57 -3.61 -12.39 0.20
CA GLN A 57 -2.83 -12.12 1.41
C GLN A 57 -3.58 -11.14 2.34
N ASN A 58 -4.04 -10.02 1.79
CA ASN A 58 -4.81 -9.02 2.52
C ASN A 58 -6.14 -9.59 3.04
N ALA A 59 -6.83 -10.42 2.24
CA ALA A 59 -8.05 -11.08 2.68
C ALA A 59 -7.77 -12.01 3.87
N HIS A 60 -6.65 -12.74 3.85
CA HIS A 60 -6.22 -13.60 4.93
C HIS A 60 -5.97 -12.84 6.23
N GLU A 61 -5.25 -11.72 6.15
CA GLU A 61 -5.02 -10.84 7.30
C GLU A 61 -6.32 -10.21 7.81
N VAL A 62 -7.23 -9.79 6.91
CA VAL A 62 -8.50 -9.15 7.26
C VAL A 62 -9.46 -10.11 7.98
N TRP A 63 -9.49 -11.40 7.65
CA TRP A 63 -10.33 -12.37 8.36
C TRP A 63 -9.67 -12.98 9.60
N ALA A 64 -8.33 -13.08 9.64
CA ALA A 64 -7.61 -13.57 10.81
C ALA A 64 -7.65 -12.55 11.97
N SER A 65 -7.56 -11.26 11.65
CA SER A 65 -7.54 -10.16 12.63
C SER A 65 -8.73 -10.16 13.61
N PRO A 66 -10.02 -10.31 13.19
CA PRO A 66 -11.14 -10.37 14.14
C PRO A 66 -11.13 -11.63 15.02
N ILE A 67 -10.63 -12.77 14.51
CA ILE A 67 -10.52 -14.01 15.30
C ILE A 67 -9.45 -13.86 16.37
N GLU A 68 -8.30 -13.28 16.02
CA GLU A 68 -7.22 -12.99 16.95
C GLU A 68 -7.67 -12.05 18.07
N VAL A 69 -8.39 -10.97 17.72
CA VAL A 69 -8.98 -10.04 18.70
C VAL A 69 -9.96 -10.75 19.63
N GLY A 70 -10.81 -11.63 19.11
CA GLY A 70 -11.76 -12.41 19.91
C GLY A 70 -11.06 -13.32 20.91
N ILE A 71 -10.01 -14.03 20.49
CA ILE A 71 -9.20 -14.90 21.36
C ILE A 71 -8.45 -14.07 22.42
N ALA A 72 -7.88 -12.93 22.03
CA ALA A 72 -7.18 -12.02 22.94
C ALA A 72 -8.12 -11.48 24.04
N LEU A 73 -9.33 -11.06 23.68
CA LEU A 73 -10.35 -10.59 24.64
C LEU A 73 -10.80 -11.72 25.59
N TYR A 74 -10.98 -12.92 25.07
CA TYR A 74 -11.36 -14.09 25.87
C TYR A 74 -10.28 -14.50 26.87
N LEU A 75 -9.00 -14.50 26.44
CA LEU A 75 -7.87 -14.77 27.33
C LEU A 75 -7.69 -13.67 28.38
N LEU A 76 -7.85 -12.40 28.00
CA LEU A 76 -7.83 -11.25 28.90
C LEU A 76 -8.87 -11.36 30.01
N GLN A 77 -10.10 -11.73 29.65
CA GLN A 77 -11.18 -11.94 30.61
C GLN A 77 -10.86 -13.07 31.61
N ARG A 78 -10.13 -14.10 31.18
CA ARG A 78 -9.86 -15.30 31.99
C ARG A 78 -8.61 -15.19 32.87
N GLN A 79 -7.60 -14.44 32.45
CA GLN A 79 -6.30 -14.44 33.14
C GLN A 79 -6.13 -13.35 34.21
N VAL A 80 -6.84 -12.22 34.17
CA VAL A 80 -6.48 -11.09 35.05
C VAL A 80 -7.69 -10.36 35.64
N ALA A 81 -7.86 -10.51 36.95
CA ALA A 81 -8.97 -9.89 37.67
C ALA A 81 -8.80 -8.38 37.90
N TRP A 82 -7.58 -7.82 38.10
CA TRP A 82 -7.40 -6.37 38.41
C TRP A 82 -6.09 -5.70 37.92
N ALA A 83 -4.93 -6.38 37.88
CA ALA A 83 -3.63 -5.72 37.66
C ALA A 83 -3.27 -5.43 36.18
N ALA A 84 -3.77 -6.22 35.22
CA ALA A 84 -3.49 -6.04 33.78
C ALA A 84 -4.60 -5.31 33.02
N THR A 85 -5.62 -4.81 33.72
CA THR A 85 -6.73 -4.09 33.10
C THR A 85 -6.27 -2.76 32.49
N VAL A 86 -5.31 -2.09 33.13
CA VAL A 86 -4.82 -0.77 32.68
C VAL A 86 -4.08 -0.84 31.34
N PRO A 87 -3.08 -1.72 31.13
CA PRO A 87 -2.42 -1.84 29.82
C PRO A 87 -3.36 -2.38 28.74
N ALA A 88 -4.26 -3.30 29.09
CA ALA A 88 -5.19 -3.89 28.13
C ALA A 88 -6.20 -2.87 27.57
N VAL A 89 -6.80 -2.05 28.44
CA VAL A 89 -7.71 -0.97 28.02
C VAL A 89 -6.94 0.06 27.17
N LEU A 90 -5.72 0.40 27.55
CA LEU A 90 -4.87 1.31 26.77
C LEU A 90 -4.59 0.75 25.37
N SER A 91 -4.24 -0.53 25.24
CA SER A 91 -4.00 -1.18 23.94
C SER A 91 -5.26 -1.17 23.06
N ILE A 92 -6.44 -1.44 23.63
CA ILE A 92 -7.71 -1.42 22.89
C ILE A 92 -8.02 -0.01 22.38
N VAL A 93 -7.82 1.01 23.22
CA VAL A 93 -8.02 2.42 22.84
C VAL A 93 -7.07 2.82 21.72
N VAL A 94 -5.77 2.50 21.82
CA VAL A 94 -4.78 2.81 20.78
C VAL A 94 -5.10 2.07 19.47
N PHE A 95 -5.53 0.80 19.56
CA PHE A 95 -5.95 0.02 18.38
C PHE A 95 -7.14 0.68 17.68
N CYS A 96 -8.18 1.08 18.42
CA CYS A 96 -9.34 1.76 17.86
C CYS A 96 -8.97 3.11 17.22
N CYS A 97 -8.17 3.93 17.91
CA CYS A 97 -7.69 5.20 17.36
C CYS A 97 -6.87 5.01 16.07
N THR A 98 -5.98 4.01 16.05
CA THR A 98 -5.15 3.68 14.89
C THR A 98 -6.01 3.22 13.71
N HIS A 99 -7.01 2.38 13.95
CA HIS A 99 -7.92 1.88 12.93
C HIS A 99 -8.77 3.01 12.29
N LEU A 100 -9.30 3.93 13.11
CA LEU A 100 -10.06 5.09 12.61
C LEU A 100 -9.19 6.02 11.75
N LEU A 101 -7.94 6.26 12.18
CA LEU A 101 -6.99 7.07 11.41
C LEU A 101 -6.57 6.37 10.10
N SER A 102 -6.37 5.05 10.14
CA SER A 102 -5.97 4.24 8.99
C SER A 102 -7.03 4.26 7.88
N LYS A 103 -8.33 4.23 8.20
CA LYS A 103 -9.41 4.34 7.19
C LYS A 103 -9.28 5.57 6.28
N SER A 104 -8.69 6.65 6.78
CA SER A 104 -8.52 7.89 6.02
C SER A 104 -7.20 7.95 5.23
N ALA A 105 -6.28 7.01 5.43
CA ALA A 105 -4.96 6.98 4.77
C ALA A 105 -5.04 6.63 3.27
N PRO A 106 -5.81 5.60 2.83
CA PRO A 106 -5.89 5.22 1.42
C PRO A 106 -6.44 6.33 0.53
N GLY A 107 -7.44 7.08 1.01
CA GLY A 107 -8.01 8.21 0.27
C GLY A 107 -6.97 9.32 0.01
N ARG A 108 -6.18 9.67 1.03
CA ARG A 108 -5.11 10.66 0.90
C ARG A 108 -3.96 10.16 0.03
N GLN A 109 -3.60 8.88 0.14
CA GLN A 109 -2.59 8.25 -0.72
C GLN A 109 -3.03 8.26 -2.18
N LYS A 110 -4.30 7.97 -2.47
CA LYS A 110 -4.86 8.02 -3.83
C LYS A 110 -4.77 9.42 -4.43
N ILE A 111 -5.13 10.45 -3.67
CA ILE A 111 -5.05 11.87 -4.12
C ILE A 111 -3.60 12.27 -4.42
N TRP A 112 -2.65 11.90 -3.55
CA TRP A 112 -1.22 12.14 -3.82
C TRP A 112 -0.74 11.38 -5.06
N MET A 113 -1.11 10.10 -5.21
CA MET A 113 -0.74 9.28 -6.37
C MET A 113 -1.28 9.87 -7.68
N GLN A 114 -2.48 10.45 -7.67
CA GLN A 114 -3.05 11.12 -8.83
C GLN A 114 -2.22 12.36 -9.22
N ALA A 115 -1.77 13.15 -8.25
CA ALA A 115 -0.87 14.29 -8.49
C ALA A 115 0.48 13.85 -9.08
N VAL A 116 1.04 12.75 -8.58
CA VAL A 116 2.28 12.17 -9.11
C VAL A 116 2.10 11.77 -10.57
N ARG A 117 1.00 11.08 -10.90
CA ARG A 117 0.69 10.66 -12.27
C ARG A 117 0.56 11.85 -13.22
N GLU A 118 -0.13 12.90 -12.79
CA GLU A 118 -0.28 14.14 -13.55
C GLU A 118 1.09 14.81 -13.84
N ARG A 119 1.94 14.94 -12.82
CA ARG A 119 3.30 15.49 -12.99
C ARG A 119 4.14 14.64 -13.95
N VAL A 120 4.12 13.31 -13.78
CA VAL A 120 4.90 12.39 -14.61
C VAL A 120 4.42 12.42 -16.05
N ALA A 121 3.11 12.46 -16.29
CA ALA A 121 2.54 12.61 -17.62
C ALA A 121 2.99 13.92 -18.29
N PHE A 122 2.88 15.05 -17.57
CA PHE A 122 3.32 16.35 -18.08
C PHE A 122 4.83 16.38 -18.37
N ALA A 123 5.64 15.82 -17.47
CA ALA A 123 7.08 15.72 -17.67
C ALA A 123 7.44 14.85 -18.88
N SER A 124 6.70 13.75 -19.11
CA SER A 124 6.88 12.89 -20.28
C SER A 124 6.62 13.65 -21.57
N SER A 125 5.49 14.37 -21.67
CA SER A 125 5.18 15.21 -22.84
C SER A 125 6.19 16.33 -23.05
N TYR A 126 6.69 16.94 -21.97
CA TYR A 126 7.74 17.96 -22.04
C TYR A 126 9.07 17.39 -22.57
N LEU A 127 9.46 16.20 -22.13
CA LEU A 127 10.69 15.55 -22.58
C LEU A 127 10.60 15.15 -24.07
N ASP A 128 9.45 14.64 -24.48
CA ASP A 128 9.16 14.28 -25.88
C ASP A 128 9.26 15.50 -26.81
N ALA A 129 8.71 16.65 -26.40
CA ALA A 129 8.76 17.91 -27.15
C ALA A 129 9.96 18.81 -26.83
N SER A 130 10.99 18.31 -26.13
CA SER A 130 12.04 19.14 -25.52
C SER A 130 12.86 19.97 -26.52
N VAL A 131 13.05 19.47 -27.75
CA VAL A 131 13.77 20.20 -28.82
C VAL A 131 12.93 21.38 -29.33
N THR A 132 11.66 21.16 -29.63
CA THR A 132 10.73 22.19 -30.10
C THR A 132 10.51 23.29 -29.05
N ILE A 133 10.40 22.91 -27.78
CA ILE A 133 10.22 23.86 -26.68
C ILE A 133 11.46 24.75 -26.51
N LYS A 134 12.66 24.20 -26.69
CA LYS A 134 13.91 24.98 -26.69
C LYS A 134 14.01 25.91 -27.90
N MET A 135 13.62 25.44 -29.08
CA MET A 135 13.62 26.25 -30.31
C MET A 135 12.67 27.44 -30.24
N LEU A 136 11.57 27.31 -29.50
CA LEU A 136 10.61 28.39 -29.29
C LEU A 136 10.92 29.28 -28.07
N ASP A 137 11.99 28.99 -27.32
CA ASP A 137 12.36 29.66 -26.07
C ASP A 137 11.30 29.55 -24.94
N LEU A 138 10.35 28.61 -25.07
CA LEU A 138 9.26 28.40 -24.09
C LEU A 138 9.68 27.64 -22.82
N GLN A 139 10.95 27.26 -22.69
CA GLN A 139 11.43 26.40 -21.59
C GLN A 139 11.10 26.96 -20.19
N HIS A 140 11.14 28.29 -20.02
CA HIS A 140 10.84 28.94 -18.75
C HIS A 140 9.36 28.87 -18.37
N HIS A 141 8.47 28.83 -19.36
CA HIS A 141 7.04 28.68 -19.12
C HIS A 141 6.72 27.26 -18.65
N PHE A 142 7.17 26.24 -19.38
CA PHE A 142 6.96 24.83 -19.02
C PHE A 142 7.66 24.46 -17.70
N SER A 143 8.85 25.00 -17.43
CA SER A 143 9.55 24.78 -16.16
C SER A 143 8.74 25.34 -14.97
N ARG A 144 8.13 26.52 -15.11
CA ARG A 144 7.22 27.06 -14.08
C ARG A 144 5.98 26.19 -13.89
N MET A 145 5.37 25.70 -14.97
CA MET A 145 4.23 24.77 -14.88
C MET A 145 4.60 23.47 -14.16
N LEU A 146 5.74 22.86 -14.50
CA LEU A 146 6.23 21.64 -13.85
C LEU A 146 6.48 21.88 -12.35
N GLN A 147 7.02 23.06 -11.99
CA GLN A 147 7.24 23.43 -10.60
C GLN A 147 5.93 23.62 -9.83
N GLN A 148 4.89 24.19 -10.44
CA GLN A 148 3.56 24.30 -9.82
C GLN A 148 2.97 22.90 -9.56
N LEU A 149 3.02 21.99 -10.53
CA LEU A 149 2.60 20.59 -10.35
C LEU A 149 3.37 19.90 -9.22
N ARG A 150 4.68 20.20 -9.08
CA ARG A 150 5.50 19.67 -7.98
C ARG A 150 5.07 20.22 -6.61
N ILE A 151 4.73 21.50 -6.51
CA ILE A 151 4.25 22.11 -5.27
C ILE A 151 2.93 21.47 -4.84
N ASP A 152 2.00 21.29 -5.78
CA ASP A 152 0.72 20.61 -5.54
C ASP A 152 0.88 19.15 -5.11
N GLU A 153 1.82 18.42 -5.72
CA GLU A 153 2.19 17.06 -5.31
C GLU A 153 2.69 17.04 -3.86
N LEU A 154 3.59 17.97 -3.51
CA LEU A 154 4.21 18.05 -2.19
C LEU A 154 3.23 18.42 -1.09
N ASP A 155 2.26 19.30 -1.35
CA ASP A 155 1.19 19.62 -0.39
C ASP A 155 0.33 18.38 -0.09
N ARG A 156 -0.10 17.67 -1.13
CA ARG A 156 -0.89 16.42 -0.99
C ARG A 156 -0.09 15.34 -0.26
N GLN A 157 1.20 15.20 -0.57
CA GLN A 157 2.11 14.27 0.09
C GLN A 157 2.34 14.62 1.56
N SER A 158 2.48 15.91 1.88
CA SER A 158 2.66 16.40 3.24
C SER A 158 1.50 15.97 4.13
N LYS A 159 0.26 16.14 3.68
CA LYS A 159 -0.95 15.72 4.41
C LYS A 159 -0.97 14.22 4.70
N PHE A 160 -0.54 13.40 3.74
CA PHE A 160 -0.41 11.94 3.93
C PHE A 160 0.70 11.59 4.94
N ARG A 161 1.89 12.21 4.83
CA ARG A 161 3.00 11.99 5.76
C ARG A 161 2.65 12.38 7.19
N HIS A 162 1.97 13.50 7.40
CA HIS A 162 1.53 13.92 8.73
C HIS A 162 0.58 12.89 9.36
N LEU A 163 -0.30 12.27 8.58
CA LEU A 163 -1.15 11.19 9.07
C LEU A 163 -0.33 9.95 9.48
N MET A 164 0.65 9.56 8.66
CA MET A 164 1.54 8.46 9.01
C MET A 164 2.37 8.74 10.27
N VAL A 165 2.89 9.97 10.42
CA VAL A 165 3.65 10.35 11.63
C VAL A 165 2.76 10.26 12.87
N LYS A 166 1.52 10.76 12.81
CA LYS A 166 0.55 10.63 13.92
C LYS A 166 0.29 9.16 14.27
N MET A 167 0.13 8.29 13.28
CA MET A 167 -0.08 6.86 13.49
C MET A 167 1.14 6.18 14.14
N ASN A 168 2.34 6.49 13.67
CA ASN A 168 3.58 5.95 14.24
C ASN A 168 3.83 6.45 15.67
N LEU A 169 3.49 7.71 15.98
CA LEU A 169 3.60 8.25 17.34
C LEU A 169 2.65 7.54 18.31
N LEU A 170 1.41 7.27 17.91
CA LEU A 170 0.46 6.49 18.70
C LEU A 170 0.98 5.07 18.98
N GLY A 171 1.53 4.40 17.96
CA GLY A 171 2.14 3.07 18.12
C GLY A 171 3.36 3.09 19.07
N LYS A 172 4.25 4.08 18.94
CA LYS A 172 5.41 4.23 19.83
C LYS A 172 5.01 4.55 21.27
N PHE A 173 3.96 5.35 21.47
CA PHE A 173 3.44 5.65 22.81
C PHE A 173 2.91 4.38 23.49
N SER A 174 2.18 3.54 22.76
CA SER A 174 1.73 2.24 23.28
C SER A 174 2.87 1.30 23.63
N LEU A 175 3.95 1.27 22.85
CA LEU A 175 5.13 0.47 23.16
C LEU A 175 5.85 0.98 24.40
N SER A 176 6.09 2.29 24.49
CA SER A 176 6.75 2.90 25.65
C SER A 176 5.95 2.72 26.94
N ALA A 177 4.62 2.79 26.88
CA ALA A 177 3.74 2.57 28.03
C ALA A 177 3.73 1.10 28.51
N ASN A 178 4.07 0.16 27.64
CA ASN A 178 4.11 -1.27 27.95
C ASN A 178 5.50 -1.76 28.42
N ILE A 179 6.55 -0.93 28.27
CA ILE A 179 7.96 -1.23 28.61
C ILE A 179 8.38 -0.55 29.92
N LEU A 180 7.52 0.24 30.56
CA LEU A 180 7.77 0.79 31.89
C LEU A 180 7.07 -0.09 32.95
N PRO A 181 7.73 -1.12 33.52
CA PRO A 181 7.24 -1.77 34.71
C PRO A 181 7.54 -0.88 35.92
N ASP A 182 6.50 -0.53 36.67
CA ASP A 182 6.63 -0.39 38.13
C ASP A 182 6.44 -1.77 38.76
#